data_AF-A0A0J8RQH6-F1
#
_entry.id   AF-A0A0J8RQH6-F1
#
_cell.length_a   1.000
_cell.length_b   1.000
_cell.length_c   1.000
_cell.angle_alpha   90.00
_cell.angle_beta   90.00
_cell.angle_gamma   90.00
#
_symmetry.space_group_name_H-M   'P 1'
#
loop_
_entity.id
_entity.type
_entity.pdbx_description
1 polymer ?
#
loop_
_entity_poly.entity_id
_entity_poly.type
_entity_poly.pdbx_seq_one_letter_code
_entity_poly.pdbx_strand_id
1 'polypeptide(L)'
;MPARPVSLSARSRCLLRAPKHSQRQAFSTRSPLNGAHEPHYDPPTGWLFGVKPGQKYVKEGWEGLWTYGFVGSLVVAGIAYSFKPDTSIQTWALEEARRRLEKEGILEDPDVVKKE
;
A
#
# COMPACT_ATOMS: atom_id res chain seq x y z
N MET A 1 36.66 20.50 80.99
CA MET A 1 36.53 19.60 79.83
C MET A 1 35.46 20.15 78.88
N PRO A 2 35.78 20.98 77.87
CA PRO A 2 34.76 21.37 76.88
C PRO A 2 34.73 20.37 75.72
N ALA A 3 33.60 19.67 75.57
CA ALA A 3 33.33 18.84 74.40
C ALA A 3 32.95 19.72 73.20
N ARG A 4 33.62 19.51 72.06
CA ARG A 4 33.29 20.17 70.77
C ARG A 4 32.21 19.39 70.03
N PRO A 5 31.14 20.01 69.52
CA PRO A 5 30.27 19.36 68.55
C PRO A 5 30.89 19.46 67.14
N VAL A 6 30.95 18.33 66.43
CA VAL A 6 31.40 18.23 65.05
C VAL A 6 30.25 18.62 64.12
N SER A 7 30.38 19.77 63.44
CA SER A 7 29.42 20.20 62.41
C SER A 7 29.68 19.44 61.10
N LEU A 8 28.87 18.43 60.80
CA LEU A 8 28.86 17.79 59.48
C LEU A 8 28.14 18.71 58.48
N SER A 9 28.90 19.37 57.61
CA SER A 9 28.34 20.12 56.48
C SER A 9 27.85 19.14 55.41
N ALA A 10 26.56 18.85 55.40
CA ALA A 10 25.92 18.11 54.32
C ALA A 10 25.83 19.00 53.06
N ARG A 11 26.80 18.88 52.14
CA ARG A 11 26.71 19.49 50.81
C ARG A 11 25.80 18.63 49.91
N SER A 12 24.52 18.98 49.87
CA SER A 12 23.58 18.48 48.87
C SER A 12 23.96 19.02 47.49
N ARG A 13 24.46 18.14 46.61
CA ARG A 13 24.68 18.47 45.18
C ARG A 13 23.40 18.17 44.41
N CYS A 14 22.54 19.17 44.23
CA CYS A 14 21.46 19.09 43.25
C CYS A 14 22.07 19.09 41.84
N LEU A 15 22.06 17.94 41.17
CA LEU A 15 22.40 17.85 39.76
C LEU A 15 21.18 18.35 38.95
N LEU A 16 21.19 19.62 38.56
CA LEU A 16 20.26 20.14 37.56
C LEU A 16 20.62 19.51 36.20
N ARG A 17 19.81 18.52 35.79
CA ARG A 17 19.90 17.93 34.46
C ARG A 17 19.40 18.95 33.44
N ALA A 18 20.33 19.56 32.69
CA ALA A 18 19.97 20.42 31.58
C ALA A 18 19.14 19.64 30.55
N PRO A 19 18.00 20.17 30.09
CA PRO A 19 17.26 19.55 29.00
C PRO A 19 18.16 19.57 27.76
N LYS A 20 18.48 18.40 27.22
CA LYS A 20 19.05 18.30 25.88
C LYS A 20 17.99 18.85 24.94
N HIS A 21 18.22 20.03 24.38
CA HIS A 21 17.45 20.58 23.28
C HIS A 21 17.45 19.53 22.17
N SER A 22 16.39 18.73 22.12
CA SER A 22 16.12 17.85 20.99
C SER A 22 15.99 18.80 19.81
N GLN A 23 17.05 18.87 18.99
CA GLN A 23 16.99 19.57 17.73
C GLN A 23 15.83 18.94 16.97
N ARG A 24 14.70 19.66 16.95
CA ARG A 24 13.59 19.39 16.07
C ARG A 24 14.18 19.49 14.66
N GLN A 25 14.59 18.35 14.12
CA GLN A 25 14.88 18.21 12.71
C GLN A 25 13.62 18.69 12.02
N ALA A 26 13.71 19.87 11.39
CA ALA A 26 12.60 20.39 10.62
C ALA A 26 12.23 19.33 9.60
N PHE A 27 10.93 19.04 9.47
CA PHE A 27 10.39 18.12 8.48
C PHE A 27 10.74 18.66 7.09
N SER A 28 11.90 18.23 6.59
CA SER A 28 12.45 18.71 5.33
C SER A 28 12.02 17.72 4.25
N THR A 29 11.06 18.12 3.43
CA THR A 29 10.66 17.43 2.20
C THR A 29 11.73 17.63 1.12
N ARG A 30 12.95 17.16 1.36
CA ARG A 30 14.01 17.16 0.33
C ARG A 30 14.04 15.78 -0.30
N SER A 31 13.51 15.66 -1.50
CA SER A 31 13.94 14.62 -2.44
C SER A 31 14.91 15.29 -3.41
N PRO A 32 16.22 15.00 -3.39
CA PRO A 32 17.13 15.53 -4.39
C PRO A 32 16.82 14.84 -5.73
N LEU A 33 15.98 15.47 -6.54
CA LEU A 33 15.79 15.08 -7.93
C LEU A 33 17.02 15.58 -8.71
N ASN A 34 18.04 14.75 -8.83
CA ASN A 34 19.21 15.03 -9.66
C ASN A 34 18.82 14.90 -11.15
N GLY A 35 18.17 15.94 -11.68
CA GLY A 35 17.94 16.13 -13.11
C GLY A 35 19.13 16.82 -13.76
N ALA A 36 19.46 16.46 -15.00
CA ALA A 36 20.62 16.93 -15.75
C ALA A 36 20.58 18.41 -16.20
N HIS A 37 19.73 19.24 -15.60
CA HIS A 37 19.59 20.66 -15.91
C HIS A 37 19.79 21.50 -14.64
N GLU A 38 20.28 22.73 -14.82
CA GLU A 38 20.60 23.71 -13.77
C GLU A 38 19.68 23.61 -12.54
N PRO A 39 20.24 23.56 -11.32
CA PRO A 39 19.45 23.38 -10.10
C PRO A 39 18.57 24.62 -9.84
N HIS A 40 17.35 24.60 -10.38
CA HIS A 40 16.33 25.58 -10.04
C HIS A 40 15.89 25.36 -8.59
N TYR A 41 16.20 26.34 -7.74
CA TYR A 41 15.72 26.36 -6.36
C TYR A 41 14.28 26.86 -6.33
N ASP A 42 13.35 25.98 -5.95
CA ASP A 42 11.95 26.34 -5.71
C ASP A 42 11.74 26.54 -4.19
N PRO A 43 11.44 27.77 -3.72
CA PRO A 43 11.29 28.04 -2.30
C PRO A 43 10.03 27.34 -1.73
N PRO A 44 10.02 27.01 -0.42
CA PRO A 44 8.87 26.35 0.20
C PRO A 44 7.64 27.28 0.23
N THR A 45 6.68 27.08 -0.68
CA THR A 45 5.49 27.92 -0.87
C THR A 45 4.31 27.60 0.08
N GLY A 46 4.37 26.49 0.81
CA GLY A 46 3.31 26.07 1.74
C GLY A 46 2.05 25.51 1.08
N TRP A 47 2.11 25.20 -0.22
CA TRP A 47 1.00 24.64 -0.98
C TRP A 47 0.99 23.11 -0.93
N LEU A 48 -0.21 22.52 -0.88
CA LEU A 48 -0.38 21.07 -0.90
C LEU A 48 0.11 20.53 -2.26
N PHE A 49 1.15 19.69 -2.25
CA PHE A 49 1.83 19.15 -3.44
C PHE A 49 2.52 20.17 -4.36
N GLY A 50 2.82 21.38 -3.86
CA GLY A 50 3.44 22.44 -4.68
C GLY A 50 2.49 23.06 -5.71
N VAL A 51 1.19 22.75 -5.65
CA VAL A 51 0.18 23.27 -6.58
C VAL A 51 -0.54 24.46 -5.96
N LYS A 52 -0.48 25.61 -6.63
CA LYS A 52 -1.22 26.80 -6.19
C LYS A 52 -2.73 26.49 -6.14
N PRO A 53 -3.41 26.76 -5.02
CA PRO A 53 -4.85 26.59 -4.94
C PRO A 53 -5.53 27.45 -6.02
N GLY A 54 -6.40 26.83 -6.82
CA GLY A 54 -7.09 27.47 -7.94
C GLY A 54 -6.48 27.20 -9.33
N GLN A 55 -5.31 26.58 -9.42
CA GLN A 55 -4.80 26.06 -10.69
C GLN A 55 -5.56 24.79 -11.08
N LYS A 56 -6.12 24.77 -12.30
CA LYS A 56 -6.73 23.56 -12.86
C LYS A 56 -5.62 22.65 -13.37
N TYR A 57 -5.73 21.37 -13.03
CA TYR A 57 -4.81 20.36 -13.55
C TYR A 57 -4.85 20.34 -15.08
N VAL A 58 -3.68 20.41 -15.71
CA VAL A 58 -3.52 20.24 -17.15
C VAL A 58 -3.03 18.83 -17.38
N LYS A 59 -3.86 18.00 -18.04
CA LYS A 59 -3.52 16.62 -18.35
C LYS A 59 -2.28 16.59 -19.22
N GLU A 60 -1.30 15.80 -18.82
CA GLU A 60 -0.08 15.66 -19.62
C GLU A 60 -0.37 14.83 -20.88
N GLY A 61 0.27 15.15 -22.00
CA GLY A 61 -0.02 14.52 -23.30
C GLY A 61 0.17 12.99 -23.30
N TRP A 62 1.03 12.47 -22.43
CA TRP A 62 1.29 11.03 -22.30
C TRP A 62 0.29 10.32 -21.37
N GLU A 63 -0.29 11.03 -20.41
CA GLU A 63 -1.13 10.44 -19.37
C GLU A 63 -2.37 9.78 -19.99
N GLY A 64 -2.93 10.37 -21.05
CA GLY A 64 -4.03 9.77 -21.80
C GLY A 64 -3.65 8.41 -22.38
N LEU A 65 -2.53 8.35 -23.10
CA LEU A 65 -2.05 7.12 -23.72
C LEU A 65 -1.77 6.03 -22.67
N TRP A 66 -1.13 6.41 -21.56
CA TRP A 66 -0.86 5.47 -20.48
C TRP A 66 -2.14 5.00 -19.78
N THR A 67 -3.07 5.90 -19.44
CA THR A 67 -4.33 5.52 -18.78
C THR A 67 -5.16 4.61 -19.68
N TYR A 68 -5.37 4.98 -20.94
CA TYR A 68 -6.17 4.16 -21.85
C TYR A 68 -5.47 2.86 -22.23
N GLY A 69 -4.15 2.89 -22.44
CA GLY A 69 -3.38 1.69 -22.75
C GLY A 69 -3.35 0.72 -21.57
N PHE A 70 -2.98 1.20 -20.37
CA PHE A 70 -2.87 0.37 -19.19
C PHE A 70 -4.23 -0.11 -18.68
N VAL A 71 -5.17 0.81 -18.42
CA VAL A 71 -6.52 0.45 -17.93
C VAL A 71 -7.27 -0.36 -18.99
N GLY A 72 -7.17 0.03 -20.26
CA GLY A 72 -7.75 -0.75 -21.37
C GLY A 72 -7.19 -2.18 -21.42
N SER A 73 -5.88 -2.35 -21.26
CA SER A 73 -5.27 -3.69 -21.25
C SER A 73 -5.72 -4.53 -20.05
N LEU A 74 -5.91 -3.93 -18.87
CA LEU A 74 -6.43 -4.62 -17.69
C LEU A 74 -7.89 -5.07 -17.89
N VAL A 75 -8.72 -4.24 -18.50
CA VAL A 75 -10.11 -4.61 -18.83
C VAL A 75 -10.14 -5.76 -19.83
N VAL A 76 -9.36 -5.67 -20.90
CA VAL A 76 -9.26 -6.75 -21.90
C VAL A 76 -8.74 -8.04 -21.28
N ALA A 77 -7.72 -7.96 -20.43
CA ALA A 77 -7.19 -9.12 -19.70
C ALA A 77 -8.24 -9.74 -18.76
N GLY A 78 -9.03 -8.91 -18.06
CA GLY A 78 -10.12 -9.37 -17.20
C GLY A 78 -11.20 -10.11 -17.98
N ILE A 79 -11.60 -9.60 -19.15
CA ILE A 79 -12.56 -10.27 -20.04
C ILE A 79 -11.97 -11.60 -20.53
N ALA A 80 -10.75 -11.58 -21.07
CA ALA A 80 -10.08 -12.78 -21.57
C ALA A 80 -9.91 -13.86 -20.49
N TYR A 81 -9.62 -13.45 -19.26
CA TYR A 81 -9.51 -14.36 -18.12
C TYR A 81 -10.86 -14.96 -17.73
N SER A 82 -11.93 -14.16 -17.76
CA SER A 82 -13.28 -14.61 -17.40
C SER A 82 -13.86 -15.62 -18.40
N PHE A 83 -13.53 -15.49 -19.68
CA PHE A 83 -13.96 -16.42 -20.74
C PHE A 83 -12.96 -17.53 -21.03
N LYS A 84 -11.95 -17.72 -20.16
CA LYS A 84 -10.99 -18.80 -20.33
C LYS A 84 -11.73 -20.15 -20.17
N PRO A 85 -11.60 -21.08 -21.14
CA PRO A 85 -12.32 -22.36 -21.07
C PRO A 85 -11.85 -23.19 -19.88
N ASP A 86 -12.79 -23.83 -19.18
CA ASP A 86 -12.51 -24.74 -18.07
C ASP A 86 -11.84 -26.03 -18.57
N THR A 87 -10.53 -26.00 -18.76
CA THR A 87 -9.71 -27.16 -19.13
C THR A 87 -9.14 -27.88 -17.89
N SER A 88 -9.86 -27.83 -16.77
CA SER A 88 -9.40 -28.42 -15.52
C SER A 88 -9.56 -29.95 -15.54
N ILE A 89 -8.62 -30.67 -14.92
CA ILE A 89 -8.76 -32.13 -14.80
C ILE A 89 -9.90 -32.54 -13.86
N GLN A 90 -10.33 -31.64 -12.98
CA GLN A 90 -11.37 -31.89 -11.99
C GLN A 90 -12.75 -31.96 -12.63
N THR A 91 -13.04 -31.08 -13.60
CA THR A 91 -14.28 -31.13 -14.38
C THR A 91 -14.38 -32.43 -15.17
N TRP A 92 -13.29 -32.83 -15.84
CA TRP A 92 -13.24 -34.13 -16.51
C TRP A 92 -13.38 -35.31 -15.53
N ALA A 93 -12.68 -35.27 -14.39
CA ALA A 93 -12.72 -36.34 -13.41
C ALA A 93 -14.11 -36.52 -12.77
N LEU A 94 -14.83 -35.42 -12.50
CA LEU A 94 -16.20 -35.45 -11.99
C LEU A 94 -17.16 -36.04 -13.01
N GLU A 95 -17.03 -35.66 -14.28
CA GLU A 95 -17.88 -36.18 -15.36
C GLU A 95 -17.61 -37.66 -15.64
N GLU A 96 -16.35 -38.08 -15.60
CA GLU A 96 -15.98 -39.49 -15.74
C GLU A 96 -16.39 -40.32 -14.51
N ALA A 97 -16.29 -39.76 -13.29
CA ALA A 97 -16.79 -40.39 -12.07
C ALA A 97 -18.32 -40.56 -12.12
N ARG A 98 -19.05 -39.54 -12.60
CA ARG A 98 -20.50 -39.61 -12.83
C ARG A 98 -20.85 -40.72 -13.81
N ARG A 99 -20.17 -40.81 -14.95
CA ARG A 99 -20.39 -41.88 -15.94
C ARG A 99 -20.17 -43.29 -15.37
N ARG A 100 -19.27 -43.46 -14.39
CA ARG A 100 -19.11 -44.75 -13.69
C ARG A 100 -20.23 -45.02 -12.70
N LEU A 101 -20.66 -44.02 -11.95
CA LEU A 101 -21.77 -44.12 -11.01
C LEU A 101 -23.13 -44.34 -11.71
N GLU A 102 -23.35 -43.75 -12.88
CA GLU A 102 -24.51 -44.00 -13.74
C GLU A 102 -24.55 -45.44 -14.26
N LYS A 103 -23.38 -46.01 -14.64
CA LYS A 103 -23.27 -47.43 -15.01
C LYS A 103 -23.52 -48.37 -13.85
N GLU A 104 -23.21 -47.93 -12.63
CA GLU A 104 -23.46 -48.66 -11.38
C GLU A 104 -24.89 -48.47 -10.84
N GLY A 105 -25.72 -47.65 -11.50
CA GLY A 105 -27.16 -47.50 -11.21
C GLY A 105 -27.48 -46.85 -9.87
N ILE A 106 -26.51 -46.17 -9.24
CA ILE A 106 -26.63 -45.57 -7.89
C ILE A 106 -27.13 -44.11 -7.93
N LEU A 107 -27.10 -43.44 -9.08
CA LEU A 107 -27.49 -42.03 -9.21
C LEU A 107 -28.60 -41.86 -10.25
N GLU A 108 -29.72 -41.27 -9.84
CA GLU A 108 -30.85 -40.89 -10.70
C GLU A 108 -30.52 -39.65 -11.53
N ASP A 109 -30.93 -39.61 -12.80
CA ASP A 109 -30.59 -38.52 -13.71
C ASP A 109 -31.13 -37.17 -13.20
N PRO A 110 -30.26 -36.17 -12.93
CA PRO A 110 -30.68 -34.88 -12.42
C PRO A 110 -31.55 -34.08 -13.39
N ASP A 111 -31.60 -34.47 -14.67
CA ASP A 111 -32.46 -33.87 -15.70
C ASP A 111 -33.92 -34.34 -15.61
N VAL A 112 -34.20 -35.41 -14.85
CA VAL A 112 -35.56 -35.89 -14.52
C VAL A 112 -36.10 -35.09 -13.33
N VAL A 113 -35.28 -34.85 -12.31
CA VAL A 113 -35.62 -34.08 -11.10
C VAL A 113 -35.92 -32.60 -11.38
N LYS A 114 -35.34 -32.03 -12.44
CA LYS A 114 -35.56 -30.63 -12.85
C LYS A 114 -36.80 -30.41 -13.74
N LYS A 115 -37.46 -31.47 -14.20
CA LYS A 115 -38.60 -31.39 -15.13
C LYS A 115 -39.98 -31.48 -14.46
N GLU A 116 -40.03 -31.61 -13.13
CA GLU A 116 -41.24 -31.45 -12.31
C GLU A 116 -41.26 -30.07 -11.63
#